data_AF-A0AAE3QNP3-F1
#
_entry.id   AF-A0AAE3QNP3-F1
#
_cell.length_a   1.000
_cell.length_b   1.000
_cell.length_c   1.000
_cell.angle_alpha   90.00
_cell.angle_beta   90.00
_cell.angle_gamma   90.00
#
_symmetry.space_group_name_H-M   'P 1'
#
loop_
_entity.id
_entity.type
_entity.pdbx_description
1 polymer ?
#
loop_
_entity_poly.entity_id
_entity_poly.type
_entity_poly.pdbx_seq_one_letter_code
_entity_poly.pdbx_strand_id
1 'polypeptide(L)'
;MKRIAIDMDDVIADAAGRFIEYAQLRLGKTIAPVDLHNRTWAEVAGVQPEIVRAWLFEEGFFRGMKVIADSQEVIKKLSEKYEIFIVSAATEFPNSLKEKLEWLNEHFPFISWTHTVFCGHKYMIQTDYLIDDHEKNLIRFPGKPILFTAGHNMHLDQYTRVNNWKEAEKMFLS
;
A
#
# COMPACT_ATOMS: atom_id res chain seq x y z
N MET A 1 13.51 16.14 13.30
CA MET A 1 12.28 16.18 12.49
C MET A 1 11.48 14.93 12.84
N LYS A 2 10.14 14.97 12.87
CA LYS A 2 9.36 13.73 13.05
C LYS A 2 9.45 12.88 11.78
N ARG A 3 9.37 11.56 11.93
CA ARG A 3 9.52 10.56 10.86
C ARG A 3 8.19 9.90 10.54
N ILE A 4 7.87 9.78 9.25
CA ILE A 4 6.68 9.06 8.76
C ILE A 4 7.14 7.89 7.89
N ALA A 5 6.78 6.68 8.28
CA ALA A 5 6.84 5.51 7.41
C ALA A 5 5.52 5.37 6.63
N ILE A 6 5.60 5.09 5.34
CA ILE A 6 4.45 4.99 4.43
C ILE A 6 4.52 3.65 3.70
N ASP A 7 3.45 2.86 3.75
CA ASP A 7 3.36 1.63 2.95
C ASP A 7 3.25 1.93 1.44
N MET A 8 3.55 0.92 0.62
CA MET A 8 3.36 1.00 -0.82
C MET A 8 1.98 0.52 -1.27
N ASP A 9 1.71 -0.77 -1.10
CA ASP A 9 0.52 -1.42 -1.68
C ASP A 9 -0.73 -0.90 -0.98
N ASP A 10 -1.75 -0.55 -1.75
CA ASP A 10 -3.02 0.05 -1.34
C ASP A 10 -2.90 1.34 -0.48
N VAL A 11 -1.71 1.96 -0.47
CA VAL A 11 -1.43 3.26 0.18
C VAL A 11 -0.88 4.29 -0.80
N ILE A 12 0.12 3.95 -1.62
CA ILE A 12 0.57 4.80 -2.75
C ILE A 12 0.46 4.11 -4.11
N ALA A 13 0.43 2.78 -4.12
CA ALA A 13 0.30 1.94 -5.30
C ALA A 13 -0.99 1.11 -5.22
N ASP A 14 -1.86 1.22 -6.23
CA ASP A 14 -3.19 0.58 -6.28
C ASP A 14 -3.07 -0.92 -6.61
N ALA A 15 -2.76 -1.73 -5.60
CA ALA A 15 -2.64 -3.17 -5.73
C ALA A 15 -4.02 -3.81 -5.94
N ALA A 16 -5.05 -3.31 -5.25
CA ALA A 16 -6.43 -3.73 -5.42
C ALA A 16 -6.91 -3.52 -6.87
N GLY A 17 -6.65 -2.36 -7.46
CA GLY A 17 -6.94 -2.08 -8.86
C GLY A 17 -6.23 -3.04 -9.81
N ARG A 18 -5.01 -3.46 -9.48
CA ARG A 18 -4.26 -4.45 -10.27
C ARG A 18 -4.91 -5.84 -10.23
N PHE A 19 -5.39 -6.27 -9.06
CA PHE A 19 -6.17 -7.50 -8.93
C PHE A 19 -7.49 -7.44 -9.71
N ILE A 20 -8.21 -6.32 -9.67
CA ILE A 20 -9.46 -6.12 -10.43
C ILE A 20 -9.19 -6.23 -11.94
N GLU A 21 -8.13 -5.58 -12.42
CA GLU A 21 -7.73 -5.64 -13.83
C GLU A 21 -7.45 -7.09 -14.26
N TYR A 22 -6.71 -7.84 -13.44
CA TYR A 22 -6.40 -9.25 -13.75
C TYR A 22 -7.64 -10.13 -13.71
N ALA A 23 -8.55 -9.94 -12.75
CA ALA A 23 -9.81 -10.65 -12.72
C ALA A 23 -10.65 -10.39 -13.98
N GLN A 24 -10.69 -9.14 -14.46
CA GLN A 24 -11.40 -8.78 -15.67
C GLN A 24 -10.74 -9.41 -16.91
N LEU A 25 -9.42 -9.28 -17.06
CA LEU A 25 -8.70 -9.76 -18.24
C LEU A 25 -8.64 -11.29 -18.34
N ARG A 26 -8.48 -11.98 -17.22
CA ARG A 26 -8.19 -13.43 -17.18
C ARG A 26 -9.41 -14.29 -16.93
N LEU A 27 -10.37 -13.76 -16.18
CA LEU A 27 -11.55 -14.49 -15.74
C LEU A 27 -12.85 -13.91 -16.31
N GLY A 28 -12.79 -12.77 -17.00
CA GLY A 28 -13.98 -12.04 -17.46
C GLY A 28 -14.84 -11.52 -16.31
N LYS A 29 -14.26 -11.36 -15.11
CA LYS A 29 -14.97 -10.96 -13.90
C LYS A 29 -14.81 -9.47 -13.63
N THR A 30 -15.92 -8.74 -13.60
CA THR A 30 -15.95 -7.37 -13.11
C THR A 30 -16.16 -7.40 -11.60
N ILE A 31 -15.17 -6.91 -10.84
CA ILE A 31 -15.19 -6.85 -9.38
C ILE A 31 -15.25 -5.38 -8.96
N ALA A 32 -16.22 -5.01 -8.13
CA ALA A 32 -16.26 -3.69 -7.51
C ALA A 32 -15.55 -3.73 -6.15
N PRO A 33 -14.94 -2.63 -5.69
CA PRO A 33 -14.27 -2.58 -4.38
C PRO A 33 -15.17 -2.99 -3.20
N VAL A 34 -16.48 -2.72 -3.29
CA VAL A 34 -17.47 -3.12 -2.27
C VAL A 34 -17.61 -4.64 -2.12
N ASP A 35 -17.30 -5.42 -3.15
CA ASP A 35 -17.41 -6.87 -3.13
C ASP A 35 -16.37 -7.54 -2.23
N LEU A 36 -15.27 -6.84 -1.91
CA LEU A 36 -14.16 -7.31 -1.08
C LEU A 36 -14.42 -7.19 0.42
N HIS A 37 -15.58 -6.69 0.82
CA HIS A 37 -15.89 -6.50 2.24
C HIS A 37 -15.88 -7.85 2.98
N ASN A 38 -14.81 -8.09 3.75
CA ASN A 38 -14.51 -9.33 4.48
C ASN A 38 -14.42 -10.58 3.60
N ARG A 39 -14.10 -10.42 2.31
CA ARG A 39 -13.91 -11.53 1.36
C ARG A 39 -12.55 -11.41 0.70
N THR A 40 -11.94 -12.54 0.43
CA THR A 40 -10.72 -12.63 -0.37
C THR A 40 -11.01 -12.40 -1.85
N TRP A 41 -10.00 -11.97 -2.59
CA TRP A 41 -10.03 -11.88 -4.05
C TRP A 41 -10.49 -13.19 -4.72
N ALA A 42 -10.08 -14.33 -4.18
CA ALA A 42 -10.43 -15.65 -4.71
C ALA A 42 -11.92 -15.96 -4.53
N GLU A 43 -12.49 -15.65 -3.35
CA GLU A 43 -13.92 -15.81 -3.08
C GLU A 43 -14.77 -14.90 -3.94
N VAL A 44 -14.33 -13.67 -4.21
CA VAL A 44 -15.05 -12.72 -5.06
C VAL A 44 -14.96 -13.13 -6.54
N ALA A 45 -13.79 -13.57 -6.99
CA ALA A 45 -13.59 -14.05 -8.36
C ALA A 45 -14.21 -15.44 -8.61
N GLY A 46 -14.52 -16.20 -7.56
CA GLY A 46 -15.07 -17.56 -7.65
C GLY A 46 -14.04 -18.59 -8.14
N VAL A 47 -12.78 -18.43 -7.71
CA VAL A 47 -11.65 -19.28 -8.12
C VAL A 47 -10.87 -19.78 -6.90
N GLN A 48 -9.98 -20.75 -7.11
CA GLN A 48 -9.10 -21.22 -6.03
C GLN A 48 -8.08 -20.13 -5.64
N PRO A 49 -7.75 -19.97 -4.35
CA PRO A 49 -6.79 -18.96 -3.87
C PRO A 49 -5.44 -18.97 -4.59
N GLU A 50 -4.97 -20.14 -5.01
CA GLU A 50 -3.70 -20.33 -5.71
C GLU A 50 -3.69 -19.61 -7.07
N ILE A 51 -4.85 -19.49 -7.73
CA ILE A 51 -4.98 -18.80 -9.02
C ILE A 51 -4.71 -17.31 -8.84
N VAL A 52 -5.33 -16.69 -7.83
CA VAL A 52 -5.11 -15.27 -7.53
C VAL A 52 -3.68 -15.06 -7.01
N ARG A 53 -3.21 -15.96 -6.14
CA ARG A 53 -1.85 -15.88 -5.58
C ARG A 53 -0.78 -15.98 -6.67
N ALA A 54 -1.00 -16.79 -7.71
CA ALA A 54 -0.07 -16.93 -8.82
C ALA A 54 0.18 -15.61 -9.56
N TRP A 55 -0.78 -14.70 -9.59
CA TRP A 55 -0.61 -13.39 -10.24
C TRP A 55 0.50 -12.54 -9.61
N LEU A 56 0.76 -12.69 -8.31
CA LEU A 56 1.85 -12.02 -7.60
C LEU A 56 3.24 -12.54 -7.99
N PHE A 57 3.33 -13.70 -8.65
CA PHE A 57 4.58 -14.27 -9.17
C PHE A 57 4.88 -13.81 -10.58
N GLU A 58 3.95 -13.13 -11.24
CA GLU A 58 4.10 -12.74 -12.64
C GLU A 58 4.94 -11.47 -12.78
N GLU A 59 5.75 -11.44 -13.83
CA GLU A 59 6.47 -10.23 -14.20
C GLU A 59 5.46 -9.14 -14.62
N GLY A 60 5.66 -7.94 -14.10
CA GLY A 60 4.82 -6.79 -14.35
C GLY A 60 3.58 -6.70 -13.46
N PHE A 61 3.40 -7.59 -12.48
CA PHE A 61 2.32 -7.41 -11.51
C PHE A 61 2.51 -6.10 -10.74
N PHE A 62 3.66 -5.93 -10.08
CA PHE A 62 3.93 -4.77 -9.23
C PHE A 62 4.22 -3.53 -10.08
N ARG A 63 4.92 -3.67 -11.22
CA ARG A 63 5.13 -2.54 -12.14
C ARG A 63 3.83 -1.98 -12.71
N GLY A 64 2.79 -2.80 -12.86
CA GLY A 64 1.52 -2.39 -13.43
C GLY A 64 0.56 -1.70 -12.47
N MET A 65 0.93 -1.55 -11.18
CA MET A 65 0.08 -0.84 -10.22
C MET A 65 -0.03 0.64 -10.58
N LYS A 66 -1.23 1.21 -10.42
CA LYS A 66 -1.45 2.64 -10.65
C LYS A 66 -1.07 3.43 -9.41
N VAL A 67 -0.69 4.69 -9.58
CA VAL A 67 -0.46 5.60 -8.45
C VAL A 67 -1.79 5.95 -7.80
N ILE A 68 -1.89 5.86 -6.47
CA ILE A 68 -3.07 6.31 -5.73
C ILE A 68 -3.17 7.83 -5.79
N ALA A 69 -4.38 8.35 -6.02
CA ALA A 69 -4.64 9.77 -6.22
C ALA A 69 -4.03 10.65 -5.11
N ASP A 70 -3.51 11.80 -5.50
CA ASP A 70 -2.90 12.84 -4.65
C ASP A 70 -1.65 12.44 -3.85
N SER A 71 -1.27 11.15 -3.82
CA SER A 71 -0.13 10.62 -3.07
C SER A 71 1.19 11.37 -3.36
N GLN A 72 1.54 11.55 -4.63
CA GLN A 72 2.78 12.23 -5.03
C GLN A 72 2.83 13.67 -4.54
N GLU A 73 1.76 14.43 -4.72
CA GLU A 73 1.67 15.84 -4.33
C GLU A 73 1.75 15.97 -2.79
N VAL A 74 0.96 15.17 -2.08
CA VAL A 74 0.86 15.25 -0.62
C VAL A 74 2.15 14.80 0.03
N ILE A 75 2.71 13.65 -0.36
CA ILE A 75 3.97 13.16 0.22
C ILE A 75 5.11 14.16 -0.01
N LYS A 76 5.15 14.82 -1.18
CA LYS A 76 6.12 15.88 -1.45
C LYS A 76 5.96 17.05 -0.46
N LYS A 77 4.73 17.52 -0.19
CA LYS A 77 4.48 18.56 0.83
C LYS A 77 4.85 18.08 2.24
N LEU A 78 4.54 16.83 2.58
CA LEU A 78 4.91 16.25 3.87
C LEU A 78 6.43 16.22 4.07
N SER A 79 7.21 15.97 3.01
CA SER A 79 8.67 15.94 3.04
C SER A 79 9.32 17.27 3.43
N GLU A 80 8.58 18.39 3.39
CA GLU A 80 9.06 19.70 3.83
C GLU A 80 9.05 19.83 5.37
N LYS A 81 8.26 19.02 6.08
CA LYS A 81 8.09 19.07 7.55
C LYS A 81 8.46 17.77 8.27
N TYR A 82 8.50 16.66 7.53
CA TYR A 82 8.72 15.33 8.05
C TYR A 82 9.81 14.62 7.25
N GLU A 83 10.55 13.75 7.92
CA GLU A 83 11.45 12.82 7.25
C GLU A 83 10.63 11.60 6.81
N ILE A 84 10.54 11.38 5.50
CA ILE A 84 9.66 10.38 4.89
C ILE A 84 10.43 9.13 4.54
N PHE A 85 9.89 7.97 4.91
CA PHE A 85 10.36 6.66 4.50
C PHE A 85 9.25 5.89 3.81
N ILE A 86 9.59 5.21 2.72
CA ILE A 86 8.71 4.21 2.10
C ILE A 86 9.11 2.85 2.64
N VAL A 87 8.15 2.11 3.20
CA VAL A 87 8.39 0.82 3.86
C VAL A 87 7.42 -0.22 3.32
N SER A 88 7.93 -1.21 2.59
CA SER A 88 7.08 -2.23 1.95
C SER A 88 7.63 -3.64 2.09
N ALA A 89 6.73 -4.63 2.10
CA ALA A 89 7.10 -6.01 1.89
C ALA A 89 7.47 -6.25 0.42
N ALA A 90 8.57 -6.96 0.18
CA ALA A 90 9.06 -7.20 -1.18
C ALA A 90 9.82 -8.51 -1.38
N THR A 91 10.09 -9.27 -0.32
CA THR A 91 10.89 -10.50 -0.39
C THR A 91 10.04 -11.76 -0.53
N GLU A 92 8.70 -11.64 -0.53
CA GLU A 92 7.78 -12.78 -0.63
C GLU A 92 7.69 -13.32 -2.07
N PHE A 93 7.79 -12.44 -3.07
CA PHE A 93 7.65 -12.82 -4.49
C PHE A 93 8.92 -12.45 -5.28
N PRO A 94 9.41 -13.31 -6.19
CA PRO A 94 10.70 -13.12 -6.87
C PRO A 94 10.86 -11.76 -7.58
N ASN A 95 9.80 -11.29 -8.24
CA ASN A 95 9.83 -10.04 -9.01
C ASN A 95 9.57 -8.80 -8.14
N SER A 96 9.03 -8.97 -6.93
CA SER A 96 8.48 -7.87 -6.13
C SER A 96 9.53 -6.82 -5.75
N LEU A 97 10.71 -7.22 -5.28
CA LEU A 97 11.76 -6.29 -4.87
C LEU A 97 12.23 -5.38 -6.02
N LYS A 98 12.60 -5.98 -7.15
CA LYS A 98 13.06 -5.20 -8.32
C LYS A 98 11.94 -4.29 -8.81
N GLU A 99 10.74 -4.84 -8.99
CA GLU A 99 9.64 -4.10 -9.59
C GLU A 99 9.13 -2.96 -8.71
N LYS A 100 9.01 -3.17 -7.39
CA LYS A 100 8.63 -2.11 -6.45
C LYS A 100 9.65 -0.99 -6.42
N LEU A 101 10.95 -1.32 -6.44
CA LEU A 101 12.00 -0.31 -6.48
C LEU A 101 11.94 0.52 -7.77
N GLU A 102 11.81 -0.13 -8.92
CA GLU A 102 11.68 0.54 -10.21
C GLU A 102 10.41 1.42 -10.29
N TRP A 103 9.28 0.88 -9.82
CA TRP A 103 8.02 1.63 -9.73
C TRP A 103 8.15 2.87 -8.84
N LEU A 104 8.79 2.72 -7.67
CA LEU A 104 8.99 3.83 -6.76
C LEU A 104 9.89 4.92 -7.37
N ASN A 105 10.97 4.53 -8.04
CA ASN A 105 11.87 5.48 -8.71
C ASN A 105 11.18 6.23 -9.87
N GLU A 106 10.27 5.58 -10.58
CA GLU A 106 9.49 6.20 -11.67
C GLU A 106 8.49 7.22 -11.13
N HIS A 107 7.71 6.85 -10.11
CA HIS A 107 6.56 7.64 -9.67
C HIS A 107 6.88 8.59 -8.51
N PHE A 108 7.87 8.28 -7.68
CA PHE A 108 8.27 9.11 -6.53
C PHE A 108 9.77 9.44 -6.61
N PRO A 109 10.26 10.09 -7.68
CA PRO A 109 11.69 10.32 -7.91
C PRO A 109 12.35 11.23 -6.86
N PHE A 110 11.55 11.90 -6.03
CA PHE A 110 12.02 12.72 -4.90
C PHE A 110 12.28 11.91 -3.63
N ILE A 111 11.90 10.63 -3.57
CA ILE A 111 12.25 9.71 -2.49
C ILE A 111 13.57 9.02 -2.85
N SER A 112 14.63 9.34 -2.12
CA SER A 112 15.94 8.71 -2.30
C SER A 112 15.91 7.23 -1.90
N TRP A 113 16.77 6.40 -2.51
CA TRP A 113 17.00 5.01 -2.13
C TRP A 113 17.35 4.83 -0.64
N THR A 114 17.96 5.85 -0.01
CA THR A 114 18.27 5.84 1.44
C THR A 114 17.03 5.94 2.32
N HIS A 115 15.89 6.32 1.75
CA HIS A 115 14.59 6.45 2.42
C HIS A 115 13.61 5.34 1.99
N THR A 116 14.10 4.29 1.32
CA THR A 116 13.31 3.14 0.91
C THR A 116 13.74 1.90 1.69
N VAL A 117 12.78 1.24 2.34
CA VAL A 117 13.02 0.07 3.18
C VAL A 117 12.14 -1.08 2.68
N PHE A 118 12.79 -2.19 2.33
CA PHE A 118 12.10 -3.44 2.00
C PHE A 118 12.29 -4.45 3.13
N CYS A 119 11.20 -4.85 3.77
CA CYS A 119 11.23 -5.79 4.89
C CYS A 119 9.95 -6.63 4.97
N GLY A 120 10.04 -7.86 5.49
CA GLY A 120 8.87 -8.74 5.55
C GLY A 120 7.82 -8.30 6.59
N HIS A 121 8.27 -7.86 7.77
CA HIS A 121 7.41 -7.30 8.82
C HIS A 121 7.85 -5.88 9.15
N LYS A 122 6.93 -5.06 9.70
CA LYS A 122 7.20 -3.65 10.04
C LYS A 122 7.35 -3.37 11.53
N TYR A 123 7.29 -4.37 12.40
CA TYR A 123 7.37 -4.18 13.86
C TYR A 123 8.70 -3.57 14.34
N MET A 124 9.78 -3.72 13.57
CA MET A 124 11.10 -3.19 13.89
C MET A 124 11.33 -1.76 13.40
N ILE A 125 10.36 -1.19 12.67
CA ILE A 125 10.48 0.16 12.10
C ILE A 125 10.25 1.18 13.22
N GLN A 126 11.23 2.07 13.39
CA GLN A 126 11.26 3.07 14.46
C GLN A 126 11.03 4.47 13.89
N THR A 127 9.78 4.77 13.54
CA THR A 127 9.31 6.10 13.11
C THR A 127 8.24 6.63 14.06
N ASP A 128 7.94 7.93 13.99
CA ASP A 128 6.89 8.54 14.84
C ASP A 128 5.49 8.11 14.36
N TYR A 129 5.32 7.94 13.05
CA TYR A 129 4.06 7.52 12.43
C TYR A 129 4.28 6.40 11.41
N LEU A 130 3.25 5.59 11.21
CA LEU A 130 3.14 4.60 10.14
C LEU A 130 1.78 4.79 9.45
N ILE A 131 1.78 5.07 8.15
CA ILE A 131 0.59 5.08 7.30
C ILE A 131 0.56 3.75 6.54
N ASP A 132 -0.41 2.90 6.84
CA ASP A 132 -0.48 1.52 6.34
C ASP A 132 -1.95 1.09 6.28
N ASP A 133 -2.33 0.25 5.32
CA ASP A 133 -3.68 -0.26 5.15
C ASP A 133 -3.92 -1.58 5.92
N HIS A 134 -2.84 -2.24 6.37
CA HIS A 134 -2.91 -3.58 6.95
C HIS A 134 -2.75 -3.58 8.46
N GLU A 135 -3.79 -4.02 9.18
CA GLU A 135 -3.83 -4.09 10.65
C GLU A 135 -2.64 -4.84 11.27
N LYS A 136 -2.19 -5.92 10.62
CA LYS A 136 -1.04 -6.73 11.07
C LYS A 136 0.24 -5.90 11.25
N ASN A 137 0.40 -4.82 10.47
CA ASN A 137 1.52 -3.91 10.56
C ASN A 137 1.28 -2.86 11.66
N LEU A 138 0.04 -2.36 11.76
CA LEU A 138 -0.35 -1.32 12.70
C LEU A 138 -0.37 -1.78 14.16
N ILE A 139 -0.88 -2.98 14.45
CA ILE A 139 -1.11 -3.47 15.82
C ILE A 139 0.19 -3.65 16.63
N ARG A 140 1.32 -3.86 15.94
CA ARG A 140 2.64 -4.02 16.57
C ARG A 140 3.56 -2.83 16.34
N PHE A 141 3.07 -1.76 15.70
CA PHE A 141 3.88 -0.59 15.43
C PHE A 141 4.10 0.22 16.72
N PRO A 142 5.35 0.52 17.11
CA PRO A 142 5.62 1.19 18.39
C PRO A 142 5.29 2.68 18.39
N GLY A 143 5.21 3.32 17.21
CA GLY A 143 4.81 4.72 17.06
C GLY A 143 3.28 4.88 16.98
N LYS A 144 2.81 5.98 16.38
CA LYS A 144 1.38 6.18 16.14
C LYS A 144 0.95 5.56 14.80
N PRO A 145 0.13 4.49 14.81
CA PRO A 145 -0.44 3.93 13.58
C PRO A 145 -1.52 4.84 13.01
N ILE A 146 -1.49 5.02 11.69
CA ILE A 146 -2.52 5.70 10.89
C ILE A 146 -3.02 4.69 9.86
N LEU A 147 -4.27 4.27 10.00
CA LEU A 147 -4.90 3.34 9.07
C LEU A 147 -5.28 4.09 7.79
N PHE A 148 -4.68 3.71 6.66
CA PHE A 148 -5.10 4.16 5.35
C PHE A 148 -6.25 3.29 4.85
N THR A 149 -7.31 3.91 4.34
CA THR A 149 -8.54 3.16 4.01
C THR A 149 -8.37 2.33 2.74
N ALA A 150 -8.68 1.05 2.85
CA ALA A 150 -8.72 0.08 1.76
C ALA A 150 -9.92 -0.87 1.94
N GLY A 151 -10.35 -1.54 0.87
CA GLY A 151 -11.58 -2.34 0.87
C GLY A 151 -11.62 -3.43 1.96
N HIS A 152 -10.49 -4.06 2.26
CA HIS A 152 -10.39 -5.12 3.28
C HIS A 152 -10.40 -4.61 4.72
N ASN A 153 -10.15 -3.32 4.97
CA ASN A 153 -9.97 -2.78 6.32
C ASN A 153 -11.16 -1.93 6.82
N MET A 154 -12.26 -1.89 6.06
CA MET A 154 -13.45 -1.08 6.37
C MET A 154 -14.12 -1.42 7.71
N HIS A 155 -13.91 -2.63 8.22
CA HIS A 155 -14.48 -3.09 9.50
C HIS A 155 -13.67 -2.65 10.73
N LEU A 156 -12.48 -2.05 10.54
CA LEU A 156 -11.62 -1.61 11.64
C LEU A 156 -11.99 -0.18 12.09
N ASP A 157 -12.43 -0.03 13.33
CA ASP A 157 -12.89 1.25 13.92
C ASP A 157 -11.95 1.80 15.01
N GLN A 158 -10.98 1.01 15.46
CA GLN A 158 -10.09 1.32 16.58
C GLN A 158 -8.88 2.18 16.23
N TYR A 159 -8.64 2.49 14.96
CA TYR A 159 -7.46 3.23 14.49
C TYR A 159 -7.77 4.68 14.14
N THR A 160 -6.77 5.56 14.34
CA THR A 160 -6.77 6.85 13.65
C THR A 160 -6.72 6.56 12.15
N ARG A 161 -7.71 7.05 11.40
CA ARG A 161 -7.91 6.70 9.99
C ARG A 161 -7.80 7.93 9.08
N VAL A 162 -7.27 7.72 7.88
CA VAL A 162 -7.40 8.63 6.73
C VAL A 162 -8.03 7.86 5.57
N ASN A 163 -8.98 8.47 4.87
CA ASN A 163 -9.68 7.82 3.75
C ASN A 163 -8.99 8.03 2.40
N ASN A 164 -8.06 8.99 2.32
CA ASN A 164 -7.30 9.34 1.13
C ASN A 164 -6.14 10.27 1.51
N TRP A 165 -5.30 10.61 0.53
CA TRP A 165 -4.15 11.49 0.75
C TRP A 165 -4.52 12.94 1.09
N LYS A 166 -5.67 13.47 0.66
CA LYS A 166 -6.10 14.82 1.08
C LYS A 166 -6.47 14.88 2.56
N GLU A 167 -7.04 13.81 3.11
CA GLU A 167 -7.25 13.71 4.56
C GLU A 167 -5.93 13.55 5.32
N ALA A 168 -4.96 12.80 4.77
CA ALA A 168 -3.61 12.73 5.34
C ALA A 168 -2.92 14.10 5.33
N GLU A 169 -3.01 14.84 4.22
CA GLU A 169 -2.52 16.21 4.10
C GLU A 169 -3.08 17.10 5.21
N LYS A 170 -4.41 17.09 5.36
CA LYS A 170 -5.11 17.83 6.41
C LYS A 170 -4.62 17.41 7.80
N MET A 171 -4.50 16.11 8.08
CA MET A 171 -4.10 15.61 9.39
C MET A 171 -2.67 16.05 9.80
N PHE A 172 -1.74 16.07 8.85
CA PHE A 172 -0.32 16.26 9.14
C PHE A 172 0.18 17.70 8.94
N LEU A 173 -0.52 18.50 8.14
CA LEU A 173 -0.11 19.86 7.79
C LEU A 173 -1.01 20.97 8.38
N SER A 174 -2.13 20.62 9.01
CA SER A 174 -2.97 21.56 9.78
C SER A 174 -2.30 22.03 11.07
#